data_AF-A0A7J4UQC4-F1
#
_entry.id   AF-A0A7J4UQC4-F1
#
_cell.length_a   1.000
_cell.length_b   1.000
_cell.length_c   1.000
_cell.angle_alpha   90.00
_cell.angle_beta   90.00
_cell.angle_gamma   90.00
#
_symmetry.space_group_name_H-M   'P 1'
#
loop_
_entity.id
_entity.type
_entity.pdbx_description
1 polymer ?
#
loop_
_entity_poly.entity_id
_entity_poly.type
_entity_poly.pdbx_seq_one_letter_code
_entity_poly.pdbx_strand_id
1 'polypeptide(L)'
;MYDLTLPLDEGTIRPAQRVGFEAIQTASGELKNFASDVRAFSTYVHTGTHIDAPIHYSPGGKTIDQLDVSIFCGPARVFDMRAHASKLITADILDECNPGISPGDRVVLLTGDIDKQIESGDYPDGVYVESSSLSPDGATWLVEKQVSLVVVDFVTESVDASKYHVKDPSRPVHVTLLDAE
;
A
#
# COMPACT_ATOMS: atom_id res chain seq x y z
N MET A 1 14.04 -4.54 -14.93
CA MET A 1 12.67 -4.52 -14.39
C MET A 1 12.80 -4.89 -12.93
N TYR A 2 12.29 -4.06 -12.02
CA TYR A 2 12.23 -4.37 -10.60
C TYR A 2 10.80 -4.83 -10.30
N ASP A 3 10.66 -5.91 -9.55
CA ASP A 3 9.37 -6.35 -9.03
C ASP A 3 9.14 -5.65 -7.69
N LEU A 4 8.03 -4.92 -7.58
CA LEU A 4 7.62 -4.19 -6.38
C LEU A 4 6.43 -4.85 -5.70
N THR A 5 6.11 -6.09 -6.08
CA THR A 5 4.96 -6.83 -5.56
C THR A 5 5.38 -7.91 -4.58
N LEU A 6 4.60 -8.05 -3.52
CA LEU A 6 4.70 -9.19 -2.62
C LEU A 6 4.05 -10.42 -3.25
N PRO A 7 4.55 -11.63 -2.97
CA PRO A 7 3.84 -12.85 -3.29
C PRO A 7 2.41 -12.82 -2.72
N LEU A 8 1.46 -13.29 -3.52
CA LEU A 8 0.07 -13.47 -3.10
C LEU A 8 -0.20 -14.96 -2.85
N ASP A 9 -0.26 -15.34 -1.58
CA ASP A 9 -0.47 -16.69 -1.06
C ASP A 9 -1.15 -16.65 0.33
N GLU A 10 -1.34 -17.81 0.94
CA GLU A 10 -2.02 -17.97 2.24
C GLU A 10 -1.35 -17.18 3.39
N GLY A 11 -0.05 -16.91 3.27
CA GLY A 11 0.76 -16.15 4.22
C GLY A 11 0.82 -14.64 3.93
N THR A 12 0.24 -14.17 2.84
CA THR A 12 0.26 -12.74 2.51
C THR A 12 -0.42 -11.90 3.59
N ILE A 13 0.28 -10.83 3.96
CA ILE A 13 -0.15 -9.85 4.96
C ILE A 13 -1.48 -9.22 4.56
N ARG A 14 -2.39 -9.11 5.52
CA ARG A 14 -3.73 -8.53 5.33
C ARG A 14 -4.25 -7.97 6.66
N PRO A 15 -5.19 -7.03 6.64
CA PRO A 15 -5.85 -6.59 7.88
C PRO A 15 -6.43 -7.78 8.67
N ALA A 16 -6.24 -7.76 9.98
CA ALA A 16 -6.69 -8.84 10.87
C ALA A 16 -8.18 -9.18 10.66
N GLN A 17 -8.52 -10.45 10.84
CA GLN A 17 -9.90 -10.97 10.75
C GLN A 17 -10.55 -10.83 9.35
N ARG A 18 -9.76 -10.57 8.29
CA ARG A 18 -10.23 -10.63 6.90
C ARG A 18 -9.98 -12.01 6.29
N VAL A 19 -10.81 -12.36 5.31
CA VAL A 19 -10.67 -13.59 4.52
C VAL A 19 -9.26 -13.62 3.94
N GLY A 20 -8.56 -14.74 4.14
CA GLY A 20 -7.23 -14.96 3.60
C GLY A 20 -7.26 -15.21 2.10
N PHE A 21 -6.08 -15.30 1.51
CA PHE A 21 -5.97 -15.83 0.16
C PHE A 21 -6.27 -17.33 0.19
N GLU A 22 -7.16 -17.76 -0.70
CA GLU A 22 -7.46 -19.16 -0.94
C GLU A 22 -7.39 -19.43 -2.43
N ALA A 23 -6.66 -20.46 -2.85
CA ALA A 23 -6.61 -20.90 -4.24
C ALA A 23 -6.98 -22.38 -4.35
N ILE A 24 -7.87 -22.69 -5.29
CA ILE A 24 -8.28 -24.06 -5.61
C ILE A 24 -7.82 -24.42 -7.02
N GLN A 25 -7.27 -25.62 -7.19
CA GLN A 25 -7.00 -26.16 -8.52
C GLN A 25 -8.30 -26.60 -9.17
N THR A 26 -8.62 -26.01 -10.33
CA THR A 26 -9.85 -26.27 -11.07
C THR A 26 -9.65 -27.27 -12.19
N ALA A 27 -8.44 -27.32 -12.79
CA ALA A 27 -8.05 -28.32 -13.77
C ALA A 27 -6.52 -28.47 -13.82
N SER A 28 -6.03 -29.69 -14.02
CA SER A 28 -4.61 -29.94 -14.32
C SER A 28 -4.42 -31.15 -15.23
N GLY A 29 -3.37 -31.14 -16.03
CA GLY A 29 -3.03 -32.28 -16.90
C GLY A 29 -1.85 -32.05 -17.84
N GLU A 30 -1.23 -33.16 -18.24
CA GLU A 30 -0.20 -33.22 -19.27
C GLU A 30 -0.84 -33.47 -20.64
N LEU A 31 -0.60 -32.58 -21.60
CA LEU A 31 -0.97 -32.73 -23.00
C LEU A 31 0.28 -33.03 -23.82
N LYS A 32 0.11 -33.50 -25.07
CA LYS A 32 1.22 -34.00 -25.91
C LYS A 32 2.46 -33.08 -25.96
N ASN A 33 2.26 -31.76 -25.85
CA ASN A 33 3.32 -30.76 -26.01
C ASN A 33 3.40 -29.73 -24.86
N PHE A 34 2.53 -29.80 -23.84
CA PHE A 34 2.54 -28.85 -22.71
C PHE A 34 1.75 -29.37 -21.51
N ALA A 35 2.08 -28.89 -20.32
CA ALA A 35 1.30 -29.07 -19.11
C ALA A 35 0.35 -27.87 -18.90
N SER A 36 -0.82 -28.12 -18.33
CA SER A 36 -1.77 -27.08 -17.91
C SER A 36 -2.06 -27.22 -16.41
N ASP A 37 -2.02 -26.10 -15.70
CA ASP A 37 -2.47 -25.99 -14.30
C ASP A 37 -3.31 -24.72 -14.16
N VAL A 38 -4.60 -24.90 -13.90
CA VAL A 38 -5.60 -23.83 -13.83
C VAL A 38 -6.13 -23.78 -12.41
N ARG A 39 -6.12 -22.57 -11.84
CA ARG A 39 -6.61 -22.30 -10.49
C ARG A 39 -7.64 -21.18 -10.47
N ALA A 40 -8.56 -21.23 -9.53
CA ALA A 40 -9.38 -20.11 -9.11
C ALA A 40 -8.92 -19.65 -7.72
N PHE A 41 -9.05 -18.37 -7.42
CA PHE A 41 -8.70 -17.86 -6.10
C PHE A 41 -9.75 -16.87 -5.57
N SER A 42 -9.75 -16.69 -4.25
CA SER A 42 -10.53 -15.70 -3.50
C SER A 42 -9.60 -14.98 -2.53
N THR A 43 -9.78 -13.67 -2.37
CA THR A 43 -8.98 -12.87 -1.43
C THR A 43 -9.72 -11.60 -1.03
N TYR A 44 -9.31 -10.99 0.07
CA TYR A 44 -9.70 -9.62 0.42
C TYR A 44 -8.95 -8.62 -0.48
N VAL A 45 -9.63 -7.59 -0.99
CA VAL A 45 -9.06 -6.68 -2.00
C VAL A 45 -7.90 -5.80 -1.50
N HIS A 46 -7.79 -5.59 -0.18
CA HIS A 46 -6.64 -4.92 0.44
C HIS A 46 -5.71 -5.97 1.10
N THR A 47 -5.22 -6.92 0.30
CA THR A 47 -4.27 -7.97 0.70
C THR A 47 -2.95 -7.76 -0.03
N GLY A 48 -1.84 -7.77 0.69
CA GLY A 48 -0.50 -7.59 0.13
C GLY A 48 -0.34 -6.25 -0.62
N THR A 49 0.39 -6.27 -1.73
CA THR A 49 0.52 -5.12 -2.63
C THR A 49 -0.80 -4.87 -3.36
N HIS A 50 -1.45 -3.75 -3.09
CA HIS A 50 -2.78 -3.42 -3.61
C HIS A 50 -2.90 -1.92 -3.94
N ILE A 51 -4.08 -1.51 -4.41
CA ILE A 51 -4.41 -0.12 -4.74
C ILE A 51 -5.68 0.27 -4.01
N ASP A 52 -5.65 1.42 -3.35
CA ASP A 52 -6.83 2.08 -2.80
C ASP A 52 -7.41 3.05 -3.84
N ALA A 53 -8.65 2.82 -4.24
CA ALA A 53 -9.41 3.75 -5.08
C ALA A 53 -10.21 4.73 -4.20
N PRO A 54 -10.58 5.93 -4.70
CA PRO A 54 -11.31 6.93 -3.91
C PRO A 54 -12.53 6.40 -3.15
N ILE A 55 -13.31 5.52 -3.77
CA ILE A 55 -14.49 4.88 -3.15
C ILE A 55 -14.20 4.16 -1.81
N HIS A 56 -12.94 3.83 -1.52
CA HIS A 56 -12.54 3.18 -0.27
C HIS A 56 -12.90 4.01 0.97
N TYR A 57 -12.75 5.34 0.89
CA TYR A 57 -13.07 6.26 1.99
C TYR A 57 -13.81 7.54 1.57
N SER A 58 -13.91 7.84 0.27
CA SER A 58 -14.64 8.98 -0.28
C SER A 58 -16.08 8.61 -0.66
N PRO A 59 -17.12 9.13 0.02
CA PRO A 59 -18.50 8.85 -0.33
C PRO A 59 -18.84 9.32 -1.76
N GLY A 60 -19.16 8.38 -2.65
CA GLY A 60 -19.40 8.67 -4.06
C GLY A 60 -18.11 8.84 -4.89
N GLY A 61 -16.96 8.54 -4.30
CA GLY A 61 -15.67 8.53 -4.99
C GLY A 61 -15.61 7.51 -6.14
N LYS A 62 -14.64 7.69 -7.03
CA LYS A 62 -14.43 6.81 -8.18
C LYS A 62 -14.01 5.40 -7.74
N THR A 63 -14.56 4.39 -8.41
CA THR A 63 -14.07 3.01 -8.34
C THR A 63 -12.80 2.85 -9.20
N ILE A 64 -12.04 1.76 -8.98
CA ILE A 64 -10.76 1.54 -9.68
C ILE A 64 -10.89 1.55 -11.21
N ASP A 65 -12.01 1.05 -11.76
CA ASP A 65 -12.32 1.00 -13.19
C ASP A 65 -12.73 2.36 -13.78
N GLN A 66 -12.99 3.37 -12.94
CA GLN A 66 -13.34 4.73 -13.34
C GLN A 66 -12.14 5.68 -13.34
N LEU A 67 -10.99 5.25 -12.81
CA LEU A 67 -9.76 6.04 -12.79
C LEU A 67 -9.06 5.99 -14.16
N ASP A 68 -8.44 7.10 -14.55
CA ASP A 68 -7.66 7.15 -15.77
C ASP A 68 -6.39 6.30 -15.61
N VAL A 69 -6.16 5.37 -16.54
CA VAL A 69 -5.02 4.44 -16.48
C VAL A 69 -3.66 5.14 -16.46
N SER A 70 -3.58 6.38 -16.97
CA SER A 70 -2.35 7.19 -16.96
C SER A 70 -1.88 7.57 -15.55
N ILE A 71 -2.77 7.52 -14.55
CA ILE A 71 -2.40 7.70 -13.13
C ILE A 71 -1.39 6.62 -12.72
N PHE A 72 -1.57 5.39 -13.19
CA PHE A 72 -0.75 4.24 -12.81
C PHE A 72 0.50 4.05 -13.67
N CYS A 73 0.68 4.86 -14.72
CA CYS A 73 1.72 4.66 -15.73
C CYS A 73 2.55 5.94 -15.95
N GLY A 74 3.82 5.90 -15.54
CA GLY A 74 4.78 6.95 -15.88
C GLY A 74 5.93 7.04 -14.88
N PRO A 75 6.79 8.07 -15.01
CA PRO A 75 7.88 8.29 -14.07
C PRO A 75 7.35 8.50 -12.65
N ALA A 76 8.10 8.01 -11.68
CA ALA A 76 7.85 8.20 -10.26
C ALA A 76 9.12 8.72 -9.56
N ARG A 77 8.93 9.51 -8.50
CA ARG A 77 9.98 10.05 -7.65
C ARG A 77 10.08 9.22 -6.39
N VAL A 78 11.26 8.69 -6.10
CA VAL A 78 11.49 7.88 -4.90
C VAL A 78 12.01 8.79 -3.79
N PHE A 79 11.25 8.86 -2.70
CA PHE A 79 11.65 9.45 -1.43
C PHE A 79 12.33 8.33 -0.65
N ASP A 80 13.67 8.38 -0.59
CA ASP A 80 14.44 7.42 0.20
C ASP A 80 14.35 7.81 1.68
N MET A 81 13.45 7.15 2.41
CA MET A 81 13.15 7.41 3.81
C MET A 81 13.64 6.27 4.71
N ARG A 82 14.60 5.46 4.27
CA ARG A 82 15.14 4.33 5.06
C ARG A 82 15.77 4.78 6.39
N ALA A 83 16.26 6.02 6.47
CA ALA A 83 16.73 6.64 7.73
C ALA A 83 15.59 6.98 8.71
N HIS A 84 14.33 6.93 8.25
CA HIS A 84 13.11 7.18 9.00
C HIS A 84 12.25 5.92 9.14
N ALA A 85 12.80 4.73 8.87
CA ALA A 85 12.12 3.46 9.07
C ALA A 85 11.50 3.34 10.49
N SER A 86 10.33 2.70 10.56
CA SER A 86 9.54 2.53 11.77
C SER A 86 9.13 3.84 12.49
N LYS A 87 9.03 4.97 11.77
CA LYS A 87 8.60 6.27 12.32
C LYS A 87 7.27 6.73 11.72
N LEU A 88 6.63 7.67 12.40
CA LEU A 88 5.57 8.48 11.81
C LEU A 88 6.19 9.45 10.79
N ILE A 89 5.84 9.30 9.52
CA ILE A 89 6.29 10.13 8.40
C ILE A 89 5.47 11.42 8.37
N THR A 90 6.11 12.53 8.76
CA THR A 90 5.50 13.87 8.85
C THR A 90 5.79 14.71 7.61
N ALA A 91 5.11 15.87 7.49
CA ALA A 91 5.41 16.84 6.44
C ALA A 91 6.89 17.27 6.44
N ASP A 92 7.50 17.45 7.62
CA ASP A 92 8.92 17.82 7.75
C ASP A 92 9.85 16.73 7.19
N ILE A 93 9.55 15.45 7.45
CA ILE A 93 10.33 14.32 6.92
C ILE A 93 10.18 14.24 5.39
N LEU A 94 8.97 14.47 4.88
CA LEU A 94 8.72 14.51 3.44
C LEU A 94 9.48 15.66 2.77
N ASP A 95 9.51 16.84 3.38
CA ASP A 95 10.25 18.00 2.85
C ASP A 95 11.77 17.76 2.89
N GLU A 96 12.29 17.18 3.98
CA GLU A 96 13.70 16.78 4.11
C GLU A 96 14.11 15.77 3.02
N CYS A 97 13.26 14.79 2.75
CA CYS A 97 13.54 13.69 1.80
C CYS A 97 13.13 14.00 0.35
N ASN A 98 12.61 15.20 0.07
CA ASN A 98 12.01 15.54 -1.21
C ASN A 98 13.06 15.56 -2.35
N PRO A 99 12.97 14.68 -3.36
CA PRO A 99 13.92 14.62 -4.47
C PRO A 99 13.67 15.68 -5.57
N GLY A 100 12.79 16.66 -5.31
CA GLY A 100 12.40 17.68 -6.28
C GLY A 100 11.17 17.30 -7.08
N ILE A 101 10.04 17.07 -6.39
CA ILE A 101 8.76 16.76 -7.04
C ILE A 101 8.12 17.98 -7.73
N SER A 102 7.28 17.71 -8.71
CA SER A 102 6.42 18.67 -9.40
C SER A 102 4.95 18.22 -9.36
N PRO A 103 3.98 19.13 -9.51
CA PRO A 103 2.57 18.77 -9.67
C PRO A 103 2.35 17.68 -10.73
N GLY A 104 1.56 16.67 -10.38
CA GLY A 104 1.29 15.50 -11.21
C GLY A 104 2.31 14.36 -11.09
N ASP A 105 3.41 14.55 -10.34
CA ASP A 105 4.35 13.46 -10.08
C ASP A 105 3.70 12.33 -9.29
N ARG A 106 4.12 11.10 -9.58
CA ARG A 106 3.87 9.92 -8.74
C ARG A 106 5.03 9.81 -7.75
N VAL A 107 4.75 9.46 -6.51
CA VAL A 107 5.80 9.35 -5.48
C VAL A 107 5.81 7.95 -4.89
N VAL A 108 7.01 7.45 -4.63
CA VAL A 108 7.25 6.23 -3.87
C VAL A 108 7.91 6.64 -2.57
N LEU A 109 7.24 6.37 -1.46
CA LEU A 109 7.69 6.58 -0.10
C LEU A 109 8.33 5.27 0.37
N LEU A 110 9.65 5.20 0.38
CA LEU A 110 10.40 3.96 0.63
C LEU A 110 11.07 3.97 2.00
N THR A 111 10.60 3.14 2.94
CA THR A 111 11.19 3.01 4.28
C THR A 111 11.99 1.72 4.48
N GLY A 112 11.72 0.69 3.67
CA GLY A 112 12.26 -0.66 3.82
C GLY A 112 11.65 -1.44 4.98
N ASP A 113 10.50 -1.01 5.51
CA ASP A 113 9.87 -1.69 6.66
C ASP A 113 9.30 -3.05 6.27
N ILE A 114 8.68 -3.15 5.09
CA ILE A 114 8.13 -4.43 4.61
C ILE A 114 9.22 -5.49 4.42
N ASP A 115 10.39 -5.11 3.92
CA ASP A 115 11.51 -6.03 3.67
C ASP A 115 11.96 -6.69 4.98
N LYS A 116 12.15 -5.88 6.04
CA LYS A 116 12.53 -6.38 7.36
C LYS A 116 11.50 -7.33 7.95
N GLN A 117 10.22 -7.06 7.71
CA GLN A 117 9.15 -7.92 8.22
C GLN A 117 9.07 -9.25 7.46
N ILE A 118 9.31 -9.24 6.14
CA ILE A 118 9.42 -10.48 5.34
C ILE A 118 10.60 -11.33 5.79
N GLU A 119 11.74 -10.69 6.05
CA GLU A 119 12.93 -11.38 6.53
C GLU A 119 12.74 -11.97 7.94
N SER A 120 11.98 -11.31 8.82
CA SER A 120 11.72 -11.82 10.18
C SER A 120 10.71 -12.96 10.22
N GLY A 121 9.76 -12.98 9.28
CA GLY A 121 8.64 -13.93 9.27
C GLY A 121 7.68 -13.76 10.47
N ASP A 122 7.81 -12.67 11.23
CA ASP A 122 7.05 -12.42 12.46
C ASP A 122 5.86 -11.50 12.19
N TYR A 123 4.70 -12.13 11.95
CA TYR A 123 3.44 -11.45 11.62
C TYR A 123 2.32 -11.86 12.58
N PRO A 124 2.26 -11.32 13.80
CA PRO A 124 1.15 -11.62 14.69
C PRO A 124 -0.17 -11.17 14.04
N ASP A 125 -1.05 -12.13 13.80
CA ASP A 125 -2.34 -11.98 13.13
C ASP A 125 -2.31 -11.29 11.74
N GLY A 126 -1.16 -11.33 11.05
CA GLY A 126 -1.00 -10.70 9.74
C GLY A 126 -0.95 -9.17 9.77
N VAL A 127 -0.61 -8.56 10.91
CA VAL A 127 -0.61 -7.10 11.10
C VAL A 127 0.81 -6.54 11.26
N TYR A 128 1.00 -5.33 10.73
CA TYR A 128 2.21 -4.52 10.89
C TYR A 128 2.28 -3.92 12.30
N VAL A 129 3.01 -4.56 13.22
CA VAL A 129 3.12 -4.06 14.61
C VAL A 129 4.25 -3.06 14.81
N GLU A 130 5.28 -3.11 13.96
CA GLU A 130 6.44 -2.20 13.98
C GLU A 130 6.74 -1.71 12.56
N SER A 131 5.96 -0.72 12.10
CA SER A 131 6.06 -0.17 10.74
C SER A 131 5.98 1.36 10.79
N SER A 132 6.54 2.02 9.79
CA SER A 132 6.23 3.42 9.54
C SER A 132 4.75 3.60 9.24
N SER A 133 4.29 4.84 9.36
CA SER A 133 2.96 5.27 8.94
C SER A 133 2.98 6.71 8.49
N LEU A 134 2.00 7.13 7.68
CA LEU A 134 1.89 8.53 7.29
C LEU A 134 1.12 9.33 8.34
N SER A 135 1.54 10.55 8.63
CA SER A 135 0.78 11.46 9.49
C SER A 135 -0.28 12.25 8.70
N PRO A 136 -1.30 12.83 9.38
CA PRO A 136 -2.27 13.69 8.72
C PRO A 136 -1.64 14.90 7.99
N ASP A 137 -0.66 15.57 8.61
CA ASP A 137 0.06 16.68 7.98
C ASP A 137 0.93 16.23 6.79
N GLY A 138 1.49 15.01 6.84
CA GLY A 138 2.19 14.43 5.71
C GLY A 138 1.25 14.13 4.53
N ALA A 139 0.04 13.64 4.80
CA ALA A 139 -1.00 13.47 3.79
C ALA A 139 -1.40 14.80 3.14
N THR A 140 -1.64 15.84 3.95
CA THR A 140 -1.93 17.20 3.45
C THR A 140 -0.79 17.73 2.60
N TRP A 141 0.46 17.55 3.02
CA TRP A 141 1.63 17.99 2.24
C TRP A 141 1.65 17.36 0.83
N LEU A 142 1.35 16.06 0.71
CA LEU A 142 1.31 15.37 -0.60
C LEU A 142 0.20 15.93 -1.51
N VAL A 143 -0.97 16.23 -0.95
CA VAL A 143 -2.10 16.84 -1.66
C VAL A 143 -1.75 18.27 -2.11
N GLU A 144 -1.15 19.08 -1.24
CA GLU A 144 -0.72 20.44 -1.56
C GLU A 144 0.35 20.47 -2.66
N LYS A 145 1.18 19.42 -2.76
CA LYS A 145 2.14 19.24 -3.85
C LYS A 145 1.52 18.66 -5.13
N GLN A 146 0.22 18.36 -5.11
CA GLN A 146 -0.56 17.83 -6.23
C GLN A 146 0.03 16.54 -6.78
N VAL A 147 0.46 15.64 -5.88
CA VAL A 147 0.92 14.30 -6.24
C VAL A 147 -0.22 13.50 -6.86
N SER A 148 0.03 12.80 -7.97
CA SER A 148 -1.01 12.03 -8.68
C SER A 148 -1.20 10.60 -8.15
N LEU A 149 -0.16 10.04 -7.52
CA LEU A 149 -0.19 8.71 -6.91
C LEU A 149 0.82 8.67 -5.77
N VAL A 150 0.41 8.16 -4.63
CA VAL A 150 1.28 7.86 -3.49
C VAL A 150 1.43 6.36 -3.38
N VAL A 151 2.67 5.87 -3.45
CA VAL A 151 3.02 4.46 -3.26
C VAL A 151 3.80 4.36 -1.95
N VAL A 152 3.42 3.43 -1.08
CA VAL A 152 4.06 3.19 0.23
C VAL A 152 4.45 1.73 0.36
N ASP A 153 5.51 1.44 1.11
CA ASP A 153 5.95 0.10 1.50
C ASP A 153 5.69 -0.19 3.00
N PHE A 154 4.79 0.59 3.59
CA PHE A 154 4.40 0.54 4.99
C PHE A 154 2.89 0.78 5.11
N VAL A 155 2.35 0.65 6.32
CA VAL A 155 0.91 0.90 6.55
C VAL A 155 0.55 2.37 6.43
N THR A 156 -0.47 2.69 5.63
CA THR A 156 -0.91 4.07 5.40
C THR A 156 -1.15 4.84 6.71
N GLU A 157 -1.80 4.20 7.68
CA GLU A 157 -1.97 4.73 9.02
C GLU A 157 -1.21 3.82 10.00
N SER A 158 -0.92 4.31 11.22
CA SER A 158 -0.31 3.46 12.26
C SER A 158 -1.19 2.22 12.51
N VAL A 159 -0.82 1.27 13.36
CA VAL A 159 -1.76 0.23 13.84
C VAL A 159 -1.56 -0.11 15.32
N ASP A 160 -0.66 0.61 16.00
CA ASP A 160 -0.26 0.31 17.37
C ASP A 160 -1.27 0.81 18.41
N ALA A 161 -1.67 -0.06 19.33
CA ALA A 161 -2.51 0.25 20.48
C ALA A 161 -1.76 1.00 21.61
N SER A 162 -0.43 1.10 21.56
CA SER A 162 0.41 1.58 22.68
C SER A 162 1.33 2.77 22.38
N LYS A 163 1.77 3.04 21.14
CA LYS A 163 2.62 4.20 20.85
C LYS A 163 2.07 5.22 19.87
N TYR A 164 1.27 4.85 18.89
CA TYR A 164 0.58 5.84 18.04
C TYR A 164 -0.74 5.21 17.59
N HIS A 165 -1.79 5.46 18.34
CA HIS A 165 -3.10 4.85 18.13
C HIS A 165 -3.62 5.06 16.71
N VAL A 166 -4.07 4.00 16.04
CA VAL A 166 -5.26 4.14 15.17
C VAL A 166 -6.46 4.22 16.09
N LYS A 167 -6.67 5.40 16.66
CA LYS A 167 -7.88 5.72 17.41
C LYS A 167 -8.80 6.63 16.63
N ASP A 168 -8.44 7.04 15.43
CA ASP A 168 -9.29 7.92 14.66
C ASP A 168 -10.16 7.10 13.70
N PRO A 169 -11.43 6.84 14.06
CA PRO A 169 -12.36 6.17 13.16
C PRO A 169 -12.61 6.99 11.88
N SER A 170 -12.20 8.28 11.85
CA SER A 170 -12.32 9.11 10.65
C SER A 170 -11.27 8.80 9.57
N ARG A 171 -10.23 8.01 9.88
CA ARG A 171 -9.21 7.57 8.91
C ARG A 171 -8.63 8.76 8.12
N PRO A 172 -8.09 9.77 8.82
CA PRO A 172 -7.82 11.09 8.24
C PRO A 172 -6.80 11.05 7.11
N VAL A 173 -5.85 10.11 7.12
CA VAL A 173 -4.86 9.97 6.04
C VAL A 173 -5.53 9.46 4.78
N HIS A 174 -6.31 8.37 4.90
CA HIS A 174 -7.03 7.83 3.74
C HIS A 174 -8.00 8.86 3.18
N VAL A 175 -8.81 9.49 4.04
CA VAL A 175 -9.77 10.52 3.62
C VAL A 175 -9.05 11.66 2.90
N THR A 176 -7.96 12.19 3.48
CA THR A 176 -7.20 13.29 2.86
C THR A 176 -6.63 12.92 1.49
N LEU A 177 -6.04 11.73 1.35
CA LEU A 177 -5.45 11.30 0.08
C LEU A 177 -6.50 10.93 -0.97
N LEU A 178 -7.63 10.34 -0.55
CA LEU A 178 -8.64 9.79 -1.46
C LEU A 178 -9.76 10.79 -1.82
N ASP A 179 -9.94 11.85 -1.04
CA ASP A 179 -10.83 12.99 -1.38
C ASP A 179 -10.13 14.06 -2.23
N ALA A 180 -8.81 13.97 -2.44
CA ALA A 180 -8.08 14.91 -3.27
C ALA A 180 -8.47 14.75 -4.76
N GLU A 181 -8.77 15.87 -5.43
CA GLU A 181 -9.08 15.94 -6.86
C GLU A 181 -7.86 16.21 -7.76
#